data_AF-A0A258KI62-F1
#
_entry.id   AF-A0A258KI62-F1
#
_cell.length_a   1.000
_cell.length_b   1.000
_cell.length_c   1.000
_cell.angle_alpha   90.00
_cell.angle_beta   90.00
_cell.angle_gamma   90.00
#
_symmetry.space_group_name_H-M   'P 1'
#
loop_
_entity.id
_entity.type
_entity.pdbx_description
1 polymer ?
#
loop_
_entity_poly.entity_id
_entity_poly.type
_entity_poly.pdbx_seq_one_letter_code
_entity_poly.pdbx_strand_id
1 'polypeptide(L)'
;GDALREVDQRVEDSREQAREEDEEGDGHGYDIESFALSGEKRLIEVKTTTGGQTTPFFLTRNEERVSREREEFRLYRLYDFNKAPRLFKLRPPLGDSVVLETETWRAGFG
;
A
#
# COMPACT_ATOMS: atom_id res chain seq x y z
N GLY A 1 -16.49 27.48 24.81
CA GLY A 1 -16.68 26.37 25.76
C GLY A 1 -15.92 25.18 25.24
N ASP A 2 -15.22 24.46 26.11
CA ASP A 2 -14.28 23.38 25.75
C ASP A 2 -14.78 22.38 24.70
N ALA A 3 -16.10 22.13 24.63
CA ALA A 3 -16.71 21.27 23.63
C ALA A 3 -16.46 21.70 22.16
N LEU A 4 -16.35 23.00 21.86
CA LEU A 4 -16.04 23.46 20.49
C LEU A 4 -14.56 23.26 20.13
N ARG A 5 -13.65 23.37 21.11
CA ARG A 5 -12.22 23.08 20.94
C ARG A 5 -11.95 21.59 20.82
N GLU A 6 -12.69 20.76 21.55
CA GLU A 6 -12.56 19.30 21.48
C GLU A 6 -13.10 18.73 20.16
N VAL A 7 -14.13 19.35 19.58
CA VAL A 7 -14.64 19.00 18.25
C VAL A 7 -13.69 19.49 17.16
N ASP A 8 -13.08 20.68 17.29
CA ASP A 8 -12.05 21.17 16.36
C ASP A 8 -10.80 20.27 16.37
N GLN A 9 -10.34 19.86 17.56
CA GLN A 9 -9.22 18.92 17.72
C GLN A 9 -9.51 17.55 17.07
N ARG A 10 -10.74 17.04 17.21
CA ARG A 10 -11.19 15.80 16.54
C ARG A 10 -11.30 15.95 15.03
N VAL A 11 -11.63 17.14 14.52
CA VAL A 11 -11.71 17.42 13.08
C VAL A 11 -10.32 17.58 12.46
N GLU A 12 -9.35 18.12 13.20
CA GLU A 12 -7.94 18.14 12.77
C GLU A 12 -7.31 16.75 12.78
N ASP A 13 -7.61 15.91 13.78
CA ASP A 13 -7.22 14.49 13.86
C ASP A 13 -7.92 13.60 12.81
N SER A 14 -8.96 14.11 12.13
CA SER A 14 -9.70 13.37 11.07
C SER A 14 -9.02 13.39 9.70
N ARG A 15 -7.84 14.02 9.57
CA ARG A 15 -7.04 13.93 8.34
C ARG A 15 -6.28 12.60 8.35
N GLU A 16 -6.53 11.76 7.35
CA GLU A 16 -5.67 10.61 7.06
C GLU A 16 -4.23 11.13 6.90
N GLN A 17 -3.38 10.89 7.90
CA GLN A 17 -1.98 11.29 7.86
C GLN A 17 -1.25 10.31 6.96
N ALA A 18 -0.96 10.70 5.72
CA ALA A 18 -0.17 9.93 4.78
C ALA A 18 1.22 10.55 4.64
N ARG A 19 2.26 9.70 4.68
CA ARG A 19 3.65 10.05 4.38
C ARG A 19 4.13 9.15 3.26
N GLU A 20 4.66 9.74 2.20
CA GLU A 20 5.39 9.00 1.17
C GLU A 20 6.76 8.58 1.73
N GLU A 21 7.20 7.39 1.35
CA GLU A 21 8.53 6.90 1.71
C GLU A 21 9.59 7.36 0.71
N ASP A 22 10.77 7.74 1.22
CA ASP A 22 11.93 8.00 0.37
C ASP A 22 12.57 6.67 -0.06
N GLU A 23 12.82 6.51 -1.37
CA GLU A 23 13.34 5.28 -1.99
C GLU A 23 14.85 5.03 -1.75
N GLU A 24 15.47 5.62 -0.71
CA GLU A 24 16.93 5.56 -0.53
C GLU A 24 17.37 4.20 0.06
N GLY A 25 17.64 3.22 -0.80
CA GLY A 25 18.04 1.84 -0.43
C GLY A 25 17.21 0.77 -1.15
N ASP A 26 16.84 -0.31 -0.45
CA ASP A 26 15.88 -1.32 -0.91
C ASP A 26 14.42 -0.99 -0.52
N GLY A 27 14.17 0.24 -0.05
CA GLY A 27 12.89 0.76 0.46
C GLY A 27 12.45 0.08 1.75
N HIS A 28 11.33 0.51 2.37
CA HIS A 28 10.73 -0.27 3.48
C HIS A 28 9.72 -1.32 2.99
N GLY A 29 9.51 -1.43 1.66
CA GLY A 29 8.64 -2.43 1.03
C GLY A 29 7.18 -1.97 0.90
N TYR A 30 6.95 -0.65 0.91
CA TYR A 30 5.68 0.01 0.59
C TYR A 30 5.97 1.46 0.16
N ASP A 31 5.00 2.12 -0.47
CA ASP A 31 5.15 3.50 -0.96
C ASP A 31 4.69 4.56 0.06
N ILE A 32 3.64 4.23 0.84
CA ILE A 32 2.96 5.20 1.71
C ILE A 32 2.69 4.59 3.08
N GLU A 33 3.11 5.29 4.14
CA GLU A 33 2.63 5.06 5.50
C GLU A 33 1.39 5.92 5.74
N SER A 34 0.26 5.30 6.14
CA SER A 34 -0.99 6.00 6.43
C SER A 34 -1.64 5.50 7.72
N PHE A 35 -2.60 6.24 8.25
CA PHE A 35 -3.41 5.86 9.42
C PHE A 35 -4.90 5.95 9.11
N ALA A 36 -5.63 4.89 9.46
CA ALA A 36 -7.09 4.91 9.49
C ALA A 36 -7.61 5.97 10.46
N LEU A 37 -8.86 6.40 10.27
CA LEU A 37 -9.56 7.23 11.26
C LEU A 37 -9.67 6.57 12.64
N SER A 38 -9.59 5.23 12.69
CA SER A 38 -9.52 4.48 13.94
C SER A 38 -8.13 4.49 14.60
N GLY A 39 -7.12 5.08 13.95
CA GLY A 39 -5.72 5.02 14.34
C GLY A 39 -4.96 3.78 13.86
N GLU A 40 -5.62 2.85 13.14
CA GLU A 40 -4.96 1.67 12.59
C GLU A 40 -3.93 2.07 11.51
N LYS A 41 -2.68 1.69 11.72
CA LYS A 41 -1.60 1.91 10.76
C LYS A 41 -1.86 1.13 9.47
N ARG A 42 -1.46 1.71 8.33
CA ARG A 42 -1.49 1.10 7.01
C ARG A 42 -0.15 1.32 6.32
N LEU A 43 0.38 0.26 5.73
CA LEU A 43 1.57 0.29 4.88
C LEU A 43 1.09 0.01 3.45
N ILE A 44 1.08 1.03 2.60
CA ILE A 44 0.38 0.97 1.32
C ILE A 44 1.39 0.87 0.18
N GLU A 45 1.25 -0.20 -0.60
CA GLU A 45 1.93 -0.39 -1.87
C GLU A 45 0.96 -0.10 -3.02
N VAL A 46 1.34 0.74 -3.98
CA VAL A 46 0.50 1.20 -5.09
C VAL A 46 0.97 0.58 -6.40
N LYS A 47 0.08 -0.14 -7.09
CA LYS A 47 0.33 -0.64 -8.44
C LYS A 47 -0.66 -0.01 -9.40
N THR A 48 -0.15 0.57 -10.49
CA THR A 48 -0.99 1.25 -11.50
C THR A 48 -0.93 0.52 -12.85
N THR A 49 -2.05 0.51 -13.57
CA THR A 49 -2.10 0.02 -14.95
C THR A 49 -3.15 0.77 -15.78
N THR A 50 -2.89 0.88 -17.09
CA THR A 50 -3.89 1.34 -18.06
C THR A 50 -4.81 0.21 -18.53
N GLY A 51 -4.46 -1.05 -18.22
CA GLY A 51 -5.28 -2.23 -18.47
C GLY A 51 -6.39 -2.43 -17.44
N GLY A 52 -7.06 -3.58 -17.54
CA GLY A 52 -8.15 -3.94 -16.64
C GLY A 52 -7.68 -4.44 -15.26
N GLN A 53 -8.65 -4.73 -14.38
CA GLN A 53 -8.39 -5.10 -12.97
C GLN A 53 -7.45 -6.30 -12.76
N THR A 54 -7.40 -7.25 -13.70
CA THR A 54 -6.61 -8.49 -13.60
C THR A 54 -5.29 -8.43 -14.36
N THR A 55 -4.89 -7.26 -14.88
CA THR A 55 -3.58 -7.13 -15.55
C THR A 55 -2.46 -7.51 -14.56
N PRO A 56 -1.51 -8.38 -14.95
CA PRO A 56 -0.40 -8.75 -14.08
C PRO A 56 0.40 -7.54 -13.58
N PHE A 57 1.08 -7.72 -12.46
CA PHE A 57 1.94 -6.72 -11.84
C PHE A 57 3.05 -7.44 -11.07
N PHE A 58 4.14 -6.74 -10.82
CA PHE A 58 5.28 -7.29 -10.10
C PHE A 58 5.34 -6.76 -8.68
N LEU A 59 5.78 -7.60 -7.77
CA LEU A 59 6.21 -7.22 -6.43
C LEU A 59 7.73 -7.33 -6.36
N THR A 60 8.38 -6.38 -5.70
CA THR A 60 9.78 -6.57 -5.30
C THR A 60 9.87 -7.63 -4.20
N ARG A 61 11.09 -8.16 -3.97
CA ARG A 61 11.32 -9.09 -2.84
C ARG A 61 10.95 -8.47 -1.50
N ASN A 62 11.17 -7.17 -1.35
CA ASN A 62 10.92 -6.47 -0.12
C ASN A 62 9.41 -6.25 0.11
N GLU A 63 8.68 -5.79 -0.91
CA GLU A 63 7.22 -5.68 -0.88
C GLU A 63 6.55 -7.02 -0.57
N GLU A 64 7.00 -8.10 -1.22
CA GLU A 64 6.47 -9.44 -1.02
C GLU A 64 6.68 -9.90 0.43
N ARG A 65 7.90 -9.74 0.95
CA ARG A 65 8.23 -10.05 2.35
C ARG A 65 7.38 -9.26 3.33
N VAL A 66 7.29 -7.94 3.15
CA VAL A 66 6.51 -7.06 4.04
C VAL A 66 5.03 -7.41 3.99
N SER A 67 4.50 -7.74 2.81
CA SER A 67 3.11 -8.21 2.66
C SER A 67 2.82 -9.53 3.37
N ARG A 68 3.83 -10.36 3.64
CA ARG A 68 3.67 -11.59 4.44
C ARG A 68 3.78 -11.35 5.94
N GLU A 69 4.66 -10.43 6.34
CA GLU A 69 5.03 -10.22 7.73
C GLU A 69 4.15 -9.20 8.47
N ARG A 70 3.47 -8.31 7.73
CA ARG A 70 2.77 -7.14 8.30
C ARG A 70 1.29 -7.15 7.95
N GLU A 71 0.45 -7.31 8.98
CA GLU A 71 -1.02 -7.25 8.82
C GLU A 71 -1.53 -5.87 8.39
N GLU A 72 -0.74 -4.82 8.62
CA GLU A 72 -1.03 -3.44 8.23
C GLU A 72 -0.84 -3.19 6.73
N PHE A 73 -0.19 -4.12 6.02
CA PHE A 73 0.08 -3.98 4.59
C PHE A 73 -1.22 -3.91 3.77
N ARG A 74 -1.25 -3.09 2.73
CA ARG A 74 -2.37 -3.02 1.79
C ARG A 74 -1.81 -2.81 0.39
N LEU A 75 -2.24 -3.64 -0.56
CA LEU A 75 -1.97 -3.39 -1.98
C LEU A 75 -3.12 -2.59 -2.59
N TYR A 76 -2.83 -1.41 -3.11
CA TYR A 76 -3.77 -0.54 -3.80
C TYR A 76 -3.56 -0.69 -5.31
N ARG A 77 -4.53 -1.29 -6.02
CA ARG A 77 -4.46 -1.46 -7.47
C ARG A 77 -5.33 -0.44 -8.18
N LEU A 78 -4.67 0.52 -8.82
CA LEU A 78 -5.29 1.49 -9.71
C LEU A 78 -5.27 0.97 -11.15
N TYR A 79 -6.43 0.81 -11.77
CA TYR A 79 -6.58 0.24 -13.12
C TYR A 79 -7.54 1.09 -13.95
N ASP A 80 -7.61 0.80 -15.26
CA ASP A 80 -8.31 1.64 -16.25
C ASP A 80 -7.89 3.13 -16.17
N PHE A 81 -6.64 3.40 -15.77
CA PHE A 81 -6.17 4.70 -15.31
C PHE A 81 -6.33 5.84 -16.34
N ASN A 82 -6.22 5.53 -17.64
CA ASN A 82 -6.36 6.54 -18.71
C ASN A 82 -7.79 6.69 -19.24
N LYS A 83 -8.77 5.92 -18.74
CA LYS A 83 -10.16 5.93 -19.22
C LYS A 83 -11.13 6.33 -18.11
N ALA A 84 -11.19 5.51 -17.08
CA ALA A 84 -12.04 5.68 -15.92
C ALA A 84 -11.32 5.00 -14.75
N PRO A 85 -10.43 5.72 -14.05
CA PRO A 85 -9.62 5.15 -12.98
C PRO A 85 -10.50 4.44 -11.94
N ARG A 86 -10.13 3.20 -11.62
CA ARG A 86 -10.81 2.39 -10.61
C ARG A 86 -9.79 1.79 -9.66
N LEU A 87 -10.21 1.62 -8.41
CA LEU A 87 -9.34 1.15 -7.33
C LEU A 87 -9.96 -0.09 -6.68
N PHE A 88 -9.15 -1.11 -6.43
CA PHE A 88 -9.42 -2.11 -5.41
C PHE A 88 -8.24 -2.24 -4.46
N LYS A 89 -8.48 -2.86 -3.31
CA LYS A 89 -7.50 -3.01 -2.24
C LYS A 89 -7.42 -4.48 -1.84
N LEU A 90 -6.22 -5.01 -1.73
CA LEU A 90 -5.98 -6.35 -1.18
C LEU A 90 -5.37 -6.25 0.21
N ARG A 91 -5.76 -7.18 1.07
CA ARG A 91 -5.16 -7.38 2.38
C ARG A 91 -4.20 -8.57 2.34
N PRO A 92 -3.18 -8.59 3.20
CA PRO A 92 -2.34 -9.75 3.38
C PRO A 92 -3.14 -10.92 4.02
N PRO A 93 -2.68 -12.17 3.83
CA PRO A 93 -1.58 -12.55 2.93
C PRO A 93 -2.04 -12.45 1.46
N LEU A 94 -1.20 -11.88 0.59
CA LEU A 94 -1.60 -11.64 -0.81
C LEU A 94 -1.93 -12.93 -1.57
N GLY A 95 -1.33 -14.06 -1.17
CA GLY A 95 -1.57 -15.38 -1.76
C GLY A 95 -3.03 -15.86 -1.69
N ASP A 96 -3.86 -15.29 -0.81
CA ASP A 96 -5.28 -15.60 -0.75
C ASP A 96 -6.08 -14.92 -1.88
N SER A 97 -5.53 -13.87 -2.48
CA SER A 97 -6.20 -13.03 -3.48
C SER A 97 -5.55 -13.09 -4.86
N VAL A 98 -4.27 -13.43 -4.96
CA VAL A 98 -3.51 -13.51 -6.21
C VAL A 98 -2.60 -14.72 -6.24
N VAL A 99 -2.30 -15.20 -7.44
CA VAL A 99 -1.26 -16.21 -7.65
C VAL A 99 0.07 -15.49 -7.75
N LEU A 100 1.02 -15.84 -6.88
CA LEU A 100 2.38 -15.29 -6.87
C LEU A 100 3.33 -16.29 -7.53
N GLU A 101 4.00 -15.87 -8.60
CA GLU A 101 5.05 -16.63 -9.27
C GLU A 101 6.41 -15.95 -9.04
N THR A 102 7.46 -16.74 -8.85
CA THR A 102 8.82 -16.21 -8.70
C THR A 102 9.38 -15.89 -10.07
N GLU A 103 9.49 -14.61 -10.40
CA GLU A 103 9.90 -14.16 -11.74
C GLU A 103 11.43 -13.99 -11.88
N THR A 104 12.16 -13.59 -10.83
CA THR A 104 13.57 -13.16 -10.98
C THR A 104 14.52 -13.69 -9.90
N TRP A 105 15.54 -14.43 -10.33
CA TRP A 105 16.68 -14.84 -9.51
C TRP A 105 17.84 -13.86 -9.68
N ARG A 106 18.33 -13.27 -8.58
CA ARG A 106 19.58 -12.49 -8.59
C ARG A 106 20.76 -13.45 -8.37
N ALA A 107 21.66 -13.54 -9.35
CA ALA A 107 22.95 -14.19 -9.18
C ALA A 107 24.01 -13.16 -8.75
N GLY A 108 24.91 -13.56 -7.86
CA GLY A 108 26.04 -12.75 -7.44
C GLY A 108 27.22 -13.65 -7.12
N PHE A 109 28.43 -13.16 -7.40
CA PHE A 109 29.66 -13.80 -6.95
C PHE A 109 30.07 -13.16 -5.62
N GLY A 110 30.38 -14.02 -4.65
CA GLY A 110 31.22 -13.67 -3.51
C GLY A 110 32.66 -13.99 -3.86
#